data_AF-A0A1V1TMQ5-F1
#
_entry.id   AF-A0A1V1TMQ5-F1
#
_cell.length_a   1.000
_cell.length_b   1.000
_cell.length_c   1.000
_cell.angle_alpha   90.00
_cell.angle_beta   90.00
_cell.angle_gamma   90.00
#
_symmetry.space_group_name_H-M   'P 1'
#
loop_
_entity.id
_entity.type
_entity.pdbx_description
1 polymer ?
#
loop_
_entity_poly.entity_id
_entity_poly.type
_entity_poly.pdbx_seq_one_letter_code
_entity_poly.pdbx_strand_id
1 'polypeptide(L)'
;MADSVTLRTRKFQRNPLLARKQMVADIIHPDQAGISKANLQQKLATLYKAAPEQVSVFGLRTAYGGGKTTAFACIYDSVEARKKFDAKHRLVRAGLATKPERASRQQRKQRKNRMKTLRGTEKTKGKKAKKDS
;
A
#
# COMPACT_ATOMS: atom_id res chain seq x y z
N MET A 1 4.66 -31.49 -0.52
CA MET A 1 5.96 -31.10 0.05
C MET A 1 5.70 -30.06 1.11
N ALA A 2 6.01 -30.34 2.37
CA ALA A 2 5.76 -29.41 3.46
C ALA A 2 6.70 -28.21 3.32
N ASP A 3 6.14 -27.02 3.10
CA ASP A 3 6.88 -25.75 3.13
C ASP A 3 7.49 -25.58 4.52
N SER A 4 8.78 -25.90 4.68
CA SER A 4 9.60 -25.74 5.89
C SER A 4 9.89 -24.26 6.22
N VAL A 5 8.89 -23.40 6.06
CA VAL A 5 8.98 -21.97 6.26
C VAL A 5 8.66 -21.64 7.70
N THR A 6 9.65 -21.15 8.42
CA THR A 6 9.51 -20.69 9.80
C THR A 6 9.37 -19.18 9.82
N LEU A 7 8.35 -18.67 10.50
CA LEU A 7 8.10 -17.24 10.64
C LEU A 7 8.36 -16.81 12.08
N ARG A 8 9.25 -15.83 12.26
CA ARG A 8 9.60 -15.25 13.56
C ARG A 8 9.25 -13.78 13.55
N THR A 9 8.54 -13.32 14.57
CA THR A 9 8.17 -11.90 14.72
C THR A 9 9.06 -11.25 15.77
N ARG A 10 9.67 -10.11 15.43
CA ARG A 10 10.49 -9.30 16.35
C ARG A 10 9.97 -7.87 16.40
N LYS A 11 10.35 -7.14 17.45
CA LYS A 11 9.95 -5.73 17.66
C LYS A 11 8.43 -5.55 17.52
N PHE A 12 7.67 -6.47 18.12
CA PHE A 12 6.22 -6.40 18.12
C PHE A 12 5.77 -5.19 18.94
N GLN A 13 4.88 -4.39 18.36
CA GLN A 13 4.29 -3.23 19.01
C GLN A 13 2.81 -3.16 18.68
N ARG A 14 1.97 -3.03 19.71
CA ARG A 14 0.56 -2.69 19.54
C ARG A 14 0.44 -1.17 19.40
N ASN A 15 -0.22 -0.71 18.34
CA ASN A 15 -0.46 0.70 18.07
C ASN A 15 -1.98 0.97 17.98
N PRO A 16 -2.62 1.33 19.11
CA PRO A 16 -4.05 1.63 19.16
C PRO A 16 -4.45 2.85 18.33
N LEU A 17 -3.57 3.85 18.19
CA LEU A 17 -3.84 5.10 17.45
C LEU A 17 -4.18 4.85 15.98
N LEU A 18 -3.64 3.77 15.41
CA LEU A 18 -3.87 3.35 14.03
C LEU A 18 -4.63 2.00 13.94
N ALA A 19 -5.20 1.53 15.05
CA ALA A 19 -5.91 0.26 15.17
C ALA A 19 -5.14 -0.92 14.52
N ARG A 20 -3.85 -1.05 14.86
CA ARG A 20 -2.99 -2.09 14.28
C ARG A 20 -1.90 -2.60 15.21
N LYS A 21 -1.42 -3.81 14.94
CA LYS A 21 -0.19 -4.39 15.46
C LYS A 21 0.89 -4.28 14.39
N GLN A 22 2.07 -3.79 14.75
CA GLN A 22 3.19 -3.63 13.84
C GLN A 22 4.39 -4.43 14.33
N MET A 23 5.10 -5.07 13.41
CA MET A 23 6.22 -5.95 13.73
C MET A 23 7.15 -6.14 12.55
N VAL A 24 8.38 -6.57 12.84
CA VAL A 24 9.30 -7.12 11.85
C VAL A 24 9.05 -8.62 11.77
N ALA A 25 8.78 -9.13 10.56
CA ALA A 25 8.66 -10.55 10.29
C ALA A 25 9.97 -11.03 9.65
N ASP A 26 10.72 -11.85 10.40
CA ASP A 26 11.83 -12.63 9.87
C ASP A 26 11.29 -13.96 9.35
N ILE A 27 11.67 -14.30 8.14
CA ILE A 27 11.16 -15.45 7.41
C ILE A 27 12.36 -16.33 7.09
N ILE A 28 12.33 -17.57 7.55
CA ILE A 28 13.40 -18.55 7.37
C ILE A 28 12.88 -19.60 6.39
N HIS A 29 13.56 -19.75 5.25
CA HIS A 29 13.12 -20.55 4.11
C HIS A 29 14.32 -21.23 3.43
N PRO A 30 15.00 -22.18 4.11
CA PRO A 30 16.31 -22.69 3.69
C PRO A 30 16.30 -23.34 2.30
N ASP A 31 15.25 -24.08 1.98
CA ASP A 31 15.15 -24.86 0.73
C ASP A 31 14.40 -24.11 -0.39
N GLN A 32 14.02 -22.84 -0.16
CA GLN A 32 13.22 -22.05 -1.09
C GLN A 32 13.92 -20.75 -1.44
N ALA A 33 13.89 -20.38 -2.73
CA ALA A 33 14.43 -19.10 -3.18
C ALA A 33 13.71 -17.89 -2.55
N GLY A 34 12.42 -18.04 -2.21
CA GLY A 34 11.65 -17.00 -1.54
C GLY A 34 10.18 -17.39 -1.33
N ILE A 35 9.45 -16.54 -0.62
CA ILE A 35 8.04 -16.75 -0.30
C ILE A 35 7.18 -15.67 -0.94
N SER A 36 6.04 -16.08 -1.49
CA SER A 36 5.04 -15.16 -2.03
C SER A 36 4.42 -14.32 -0.91
N LYS A 37 4.08 -13.06 -1.22
CA LYS A 37 3.41 -12.18 -0.25
C LYS A 37 2.07 -12.74 0.22
N ALA A 38 1.33 -13.42 -0.66
CA ALA A 38 0.04 -14.03 -0.34
C ALA A 38 0.18 -15.13 0.71
N ASN A 39 1.17 -16.02 0.54
CA ASN A 39 1.41 -17.11 1.50
C ASN A 39 1.85 -16.54 2.87
N LEU A 40 2.68 -15.49 2.88
CA LEU A 40 3.10 -14.84 4.12
C LEU A 40 1.92 -14.15 4.82
N GLN A 41 1.06 -13.49 4.05
CA GLN A 41 -0.15 -12.84 4.55
C GLN A 41 -1.09 -13.85 5.21
N GLN A 42 -1.28 -15.02 4.59
CA GLN A 42 -2.05 -16.13 5.16
C GLN A 42 -1.42 -16.68 6.45
N LYS A 43 -0.10 -16.95 6.46
CA LYS A 43 0.58 -17.46 7.67
C LYS A 43 0.49 -16.48 8.84
N LEU A 44 0.69 -15.19 8.60
CA LEU A 44 0.52 -14.16 9.63
C LEU A 44 -0.92 -14.03 10.10
N ALA A 45 -1.89 -14.14 9.19
CA ALA A 45 -3.31 -14.13 9.51
C ALA A 45 -3.67 -15.29 10.45
N THR A 46 -3.22 -16.51 10.14
CA THR A 46 -3.42 -17.69 10.99
C THR A 46 -2.78 -17.52 12.37
N LEU A 47 -1.51 -17.06 12.43
CA LEU A 47 -0.79 -16.87 13.69
C LEU A 47 -1.46 -15.86 14.63
N TYR A 48 -2.01 -14.79 14.07
CA TYR A 48 -2.61 -13.70 14.86
C TYR A 48 -4.13 -13.70 14.87
N LYS A 49 -4.77 -14.78 14.41
CA LYS A 49 -6.24 -14.96 14.34
C LYS A 49 -6.92 -13.77 13.66
N ALA A 50 -6.36 -13.34 12.53
CA ALA A 50 -6.87 -12.24 11.71
C ALA A 50 -7.28 -12.77 10.33
N ALA A 51 -8.10 -12.02 9.61
CA ALA A 51 -8.34 -12.30 8.20
C ALA A 51 -7.12 -11.89 7.36
N PRO A 52 -6.80 -12.59 6.26
CA PRO A 52 -5.69 -12.21 5.38
C PRO A 52 -5.86 -10.76 4.90
N GLU A 53 -7.08 -10.32 4.59
CA GLU A 53 -7.40 -8.96 4.17
C GLU A 53 -7.07 -7.86 5.20
N GLN A 54 -6.86 -8.21 6.47
CA GLN A 54 -6.44 -7.27 7.50
C GLN A 54 -4.91 -7.12 7.58
N VAL A 55 -4.16 -8.01 6.93
CA VAL A 55 -2.70 -8.07 7.02
C VAL A 55 -2.06 -7.35 5.82
N SER A 56 -1.17 -6.41 6.10
CA SER A 56 -0.37 -5.67 5.11
C SER A 56 1.11 -5.96 5.32
N VAL A 57 1.77 -6.51 4.30
CA VAL A 57 3.18 -6.91 4.33
C VAL A 57 3.94 -6.13 3.26
N PHE A 58 5.05 -5.51 3.64
CA PHE A 58 5.89 -4.74 2.72
C PHE A 58 7.36 -4.75 3.14
N GLY A 59 8.22 -4.25 2.25
CA GLY A 59 9.66 -4.16 2.52
C GLY A 59 10.36 -5.51 2.63
N LEU A 60 9.92 -6.53 1.87
CA LEU A 60 10.60 -7.81 1.83
C LEU A 60 12.00 -7.62 1.24
N ARG A 61 13.03 -8.02 2.00
CA ARG A 61 14.42 -8.05 1.56
C ARG A 61 15.04 -9.39 1.92
N THR A 62 15.45 -10.14 0.92
CA THR A 62 16.19 -11.39 1.12
C THR A 62 17.63 -11.08 1.51
N ALA A 63 18.16 -11.80 2.49
CA ALA A 63 19.55 -11.70 2.90
C ALA A 63 20.47 -12.21 1.77
N TYR A 64 21.69 -11.70 1.75
CA TYR A 64 22.72 -12.22 0.86
C TYR A 64 22.97 -13.70 1.18
N GLY A 65 23.08 -14.54 0.15
CA GLY A 65 23.17 -16.00 0.30
C GLY A 65 21.83 -16.75 0.44
N GLY A 66 20.69 -16.05 0.49
CA GLY A 66 19.37 -16.71 0.53
C GLY A 66 18.98 -17.25 1.91
N GLY A 67 17.94 -18.10 1.96
CA GLY A 67 17.49 -18.81 3.18
C GLY A 67 16.83 -17.95 4.28
N LYS A 68 16.96 -16.63 4.22
CA LYS A 68 16.30 -15.69 5.14
C LYS A 68 15.81 -14.43 4.41
N THR A 69 14.60 -14.00 4.72
CA THR A 69 14.03 -12.72 4.27
C THR A 69 13.52 -11.94 5.47
N THR A 70 13.71 -10.62 5.48
CA THR A 70 13.10 -9.72 6.45
C THR A 70 11.94 -8.97 5.80
N ALA A 71 10.87 -8.75 6.54
CA ALA A 71 9.70 -8.00 6.09
C ALA A 71 9.13 -7.16 7.24
N PHE A 72 8.36 -6.13 6.89
CA PHE A 72 7.55 -5.41 7.85
C PHE A 72 6.09 -5.78 7.67
N ALA A 73 5.41 -6.07 8.78
CA ALA A 73 4.01 -6.48 8.79
C ALA A 73 3.18 -5.55 9.68
N CYS A 74 2.04 -5.12 9.15
CA CYS A 74 0.98 -4.42 9.87
C CYS A 74 -0.27 -5.30 9.85
N ILE A 75 -0.79 -5.66 11.01
CA ILE A 75 -2.05 -6.39 11.16
C ILE A 75 -3.06 -5.43 11.75
N TYR A 76 -4.06 -5.05 10.97
CA TYR A 76 -5.11 -4.14 11.41
C TYR A 76 -6.19 -4.89 12.19
N ASP A 77 -6.88 -4.19 13.09
CA ASP A 77 -7.99 -4.79 13.84
C ASP A 77 -9.22 -5.01 12.95
N SER A 78 -9.40 -4.21 11.88
CA SER A 78 -10.46 -4.34 10.89
C SER A 78 -10.01 -4.03 9.46
N VAL A 79 -10.74 -4.52 8.45
CA VAL A 79 -10.47 -4.22 7.03
C VAL A 79 -10.73 -2.74 6.74
N GLU A 80 -11.68 -2.12 7.44
CA GLU A 80 -11.99 -0.69 7.34
C GLU A 80 -10.83 0.17 7.84
N ALA A 81 -10.23 -0.21 8.99
CA ALA A 81 -9.04 0.46 9.52
C ALA A 81 -7.88 0.37 8.52
N ARG A 82 -7.69 -0.78 7.87
CA ARG A 82 -6.70 -0.93 6.80
C ARG A 82 -6.98 0.02 5.63
N LYS A 83 -8.22 0.08 5.14
CA LYS A 83 -8.60 0.99 4.03
C LYS A 83 -8.40 2.47 4.38
N LYS A 84 -8.61 2.84 5.65
CA LYS A 84 -8.46 4.22 6.15
C LYS A 84 -6.99 4.64 6.32
N PHE A 85 -6.17 3.78 6.93
CA PHE A 85 -4.82 4.14 7.38
C PHE A 85 -3.67 3.60 6.52
N ASP A 86 -3.89 2.60 5.67
CA ASP A 86 -2.84 2.10 4.78
C ASP A 86 -2.66 3.00 3.55
N ALA A 87 -1.49 2.91 2.92
CA ALA A 87 -1.19 3.70 1.75
C ALA A 87 -2.01 3.22 0.54
N LYS A 88 -2.62 4.17 -0.20
CA LYS A 88 -3.48 3.86 -1.37
C LYS A 88 -2.82 2.93 -2.38
N HIS A 89 -1.52 3.10 -2.65
CA HIS A 89 -0.80 2.24 -3.60
C HIS A 89 -0.70 0.77 -3.14
N ARG A 90 -0.73 0.50 -1.83
CA ARG A 90 -0.75 -0.86 -1.28
C ARG A 90 -2.14 -1.47 -1.35
N LEU A 91 -3.17 -0.67 -1.07
CA LEU A 91 -4.57 -1.08 -1.22
C LEU A 91 -4.88 -1.50 -2.66
N VAL A 92 -4.40 -0.72 -3.65
CA VAL A 92 -4.54 -1.06 -5.08
C VAL A 92 -3.83 -2.37 -5.42
N ARG A 93 -2.59 -2.57 -4.91
CA ARG A 93 -1.86 -3.84 -5.11
C ARG A 93 -2.53 -5.05 -4.45
N ALA A 94 -3.28 -4.82 -3.38
CA ALA A 94 -4.03 -5.86 -2.67
C ALA A 94 -5.46 -6.05 -3.22
N GLY A 95 -5.87 -5.32 -4.26
CA GLY A 95 -7.22 -5.39 -4.82
C GLY A 95 -8.32 -4.72 -3.98
N LEU A 96 -7.97 -4.05 -2.88
CA LEU A 96 -8.92 -3.42 -1.95
C LEU A 96 -9.39 -2.02 -2.39
N ALA A 97 -8.74 -1.45 -3.43
CA ALA A 97 -9.08 -0.14 -3.98
C ALA A 97 -8.77 -0.11 -5.49
N THR A 98 -9.50 0.71 -6.22
CA THR A 98 -9.25 0.95 -7.65
C THR A 98 -8.19 2.04 -7.84
N LYS A 99 -7.37 1.91 -8.88
CA LYS A 99 -6.39 2.94 -9.25
C LYS A 99 -7.14 4.13 -9.83
N PRO A 100 -7.02 5.34 -9.27
CA PRO A 100 -7.68 6.50 -9.84
C PRO A 100 -7.01 6.87 -11.16
N GLU A 101 -7.80 6.99 -12.22
CA GLU A 101 -7.34 7.50 -13.51
C GLU A 101 -7.04 9.00 -13.39
N ARG A 102 -5.86 9.39 -13.83
CA ARG A 102 -5.39 10.77 -13.74
C ARG A 102 -4.62 11.12 -15.00
N ALA A 103 -4.92 12.30 -15.55
CA ALA A 103 -4.13 12.90 -16.61
C ALA A 103 -2.66 13.02 -16.21
N SER A 104 -1.77 13.02 -17.20
CA SER A 104 -0.33 13.04 -16.98
C SER A 104 0.11 14.26 -16.15
N ARG A 105 1.24 14.15 -15.44
CA ARG A 105 1.74 15.26 -14.61
C ARG A 105 1.94 16.53 -15.43
N GLN A 106 2.35 16.40 -16.69
CA GLN A 106 2.54 17.52 -17.62
C GLN A 106 1.19 18.14 -18.03
N GLN A 107 0.21 17.33 -18.44
CA GLN A 107 -1.13 17.82 -18.80
C GLN A 107 -1.80 18.57 -17.64
N ARG A 108 -1.66 18.05 -16.41
CA ARG A 108 -2.18 18.73 -15.21
C ARG A 108 -1.49 20.07 -14.95
N LYS A 109 -0.18 20.15 -15.15
CA LYS A 109 0.59 21.41 -14.99
C LYS A 109 0.23 22.43 -16.08
N GLN A 110 0.10 21.99 -17.33
CA GLN A 110 -0.32 22.84 -18.44
C GLN A 110 -1.74 23.38 -18.20
N ARG A 111 -2.70 22.51 -17.81
CA ARG A 111 -4.06 22.94 -17.45
C ARG A 111 -4.04 23.96 -16.32
N LYS A 112 -3.26 23.72 -15.25
CA LYS A 112 -3.09 24.68 -14.15
C LYS A 112 -2.56 26.02 -14.64
N ASN A 113 -1.54 26.03 -15.49
CA ASN A 113 -0.94 27.26 -16.00
C ASN A 113 -1.90 28.03 -16.92
N ARG A 114 -2.67 27.35 -17.78
CA ARG A 114 -3.75 27.96 -18.57
C ARG A 114 -4.85 28.56 -17.69
N MET A 115 -5.21 27.88 -16.61
CA MET A 115 -6.23 28.39 -15.66
C MET A 115 -5.75 29.58 -14.83
N LYS A 116 -4.43 29.79 -14.70
CA LYS A 116 -3.85 30.93 -13.98
C LYS A 116 -3.99 32.25 -14.74
N THR A 117 -4.14 32.23 -16.06
CA THR A 117 -4.29 33.46 -16.88
C THR A 117 -5.70 34.04 -16.82
N LEU A 118 -6.68 33.29 -16.29
CA LEU A 118 -8.08 33.69 -16.17
C LEU A 118 -8.37 34.17 -14.74
N ARG A 119 -9.33 35.08 -14.55
CA ARG A 119 -9.77 35.58 -13.23
C ARG A 119 -11.22 35.26 -12.92
N GLY A 120 -11.55 35.15 -11.63
CA GLY A 120 -12.92 34.93 -11.15
C GLY A 120 -13.63 33.75 -11.84
N THR A 121 -14.85 33.99 -12.29
CA THR A 121 -15.71 33.00 -12.95
C THR A 121 -15.22 32.60 -14.35
N GLU A 122 -14.28 33.33 -14.95
CA GLU A 122 -13.68 32.94 -16.24
C GLU A 122 -12.84 31.67 -16.11
N LYS A 123 -12.35 31.34 -14.91
CA LYS A 123 -11.64 30.07 -14.68
C LYS A 123 -12.55 28.86 -14.93
N THR A 124 -13.83 28.95 -14.58
CA THR A 124 -14.79 27.86 -14.79
C THR A 124 -15.50 27.97 -16.13
N LYS A 125 -15.84 29.19 -16.58
CA LYS A 125 -16.61 29.42 -17.82
C LYS A 125 -15.74 29.58 -19.08
N GLY A 126 -14.43 29.72 -18.95
CA GLY A 126 -13.53 30.05 -20.05
C GLY A 126 -13.51 31.56 -20.34
N LYS A 127 -12.55 31.98 -21.18
CA LYS A 127 -12.46 33.37 -21.64
C LYS A 127 -13.65 33.67 -22.55
N LYS A 128 -14.41 34.73 -22.28
CA LYS A 128 -15.47 35.17 -23.21
C LYS A 128 -14.84 35.51 -24.56
N ALA A 129 -15.48 35.09 -25.65
CA ALA A 129 -15.09 35.52 -26.98
C ALA A 129 -15.13 37.05 -27.04
N LYS A 130 -14.08 37.67 -27.59
CA LYS A 130 -14.14 39.10 -27.91
C LYS A 130 -15.24 39.27 -28.95
N LYS A 131 -16.23 40.11 -28.66
CA LYS A 131 -17.14 40.62 -29.68
C LYS A 131 -16.34 41.66 -30.45
N ASP A 132 -15.95 41.34 -31.67
CA ASP A 132 -15.39 42.32 -32.59
C ASP A 132 -16.53 43.22 -33.07
N SER A 133 -16.36 44.53 -32.88
CA SER A 133 -17.24 45.60 -33.35
C SER A 133 -16.78 46.10 -34.71
#